data_AF-A0A1V4YUW6-F1
#
_entry.id   AF-A0A1V4YUW6-F1
#
_cell.length_a   1.000
_cell.length_b   1.000
_cell.length_c   1.000
_cell.angle_alpha   90.00
_cell.angle_beta   90.00
_cell.angle_gamma   90.00
#
_symmetry.space_group_name_H-M   'P 1'
#
loop_
_entity.id
_entity.type
_entity.pdbx_description
1 polymer ?
#
loop_
_entity_poly.entity_id
_entity_poly.type
_entity_poly.pdbx_seq_one_letter_code
_entity_poly.pdbx_strand_id
1 'polypeptide(L)'
;MGKNTTAILLIILGLIVLALPLLGLITISVLTGFAVAILGIGLIIFGYRDMKTSSALGILEIILGIIALILGLGFIINPVLFSFVAGLLIYIAGLFLVITGLVGIFAMKGETRWNGVITLVIGLIYLLLGYLVSNPFYLGILIGIWLLLVGIMVLLQKE
;
A
#
# COMPACT_ATOMS: atom_id res chain seq x y z
N MET A 1 -24.68 -8.52 0.51
CA MET A 1 -24.68 -8.24 -0.93
C MET A 1 -24.30 -9.51 -1.67
N GLY A 2 -24.93 -9.82 -2.80
CA GLY A 2 -24.51 -10.96 -3.62
C GLY A 2 -23.17 -10.70 -4.31
N LYS A 3 -22.36 -11.74 -4.54
CA LYS A 3 -21.05 -11.66 -5.22
C LYS A 3 -21.10 -10.82 -6.49
N ASN A 4 -22.14 -11.04 -7.30
CA ASN A 4 -22.33 -10.35 -8.58
C ASN A 4 -22.56 -8.84 -8.38
N THR A 5 -23.29 -8.44 -7.32
CA THR A 5 -23.50 -7.03 -6.99
C THR A 5 -22.18 -6.35 -6.62
N THR A 6 -21.36 -7.01 -5.78
CA THR A 6 -20.05 -6.48 -5.38
C THR A 6 -19.11 -6.37 -6.59
N ALA A 7 -19.08 -7.37 -7.46
CA ALA A 7 -18.28 -7.36 -8.69
C ALA A 7 -18.66 -6.18 -9.60
N ILE A 8 -19.96 -6.00 -9.86
CA ILE A 8 -20.47 -4.91 -10.71
C ILE A 8 -20.14 -3.55 -10.10
N LEU A 9 -20.30 -3.39 -8.78
CA LEU A 9 -19.95 -2.14 -8.09
C LEU A 9 -18.46 -1.82 -8.24
N LEU A 10 -17.58 -2.80 -8.06
CA LEU A 10 -16.14 -2.61 -8.21
C LEU A 10 -15.76 -2.22 -9.64
N ILE A 11 -16.39 -2.82 -10.65
CA ILE A 11 -16.16 -2.45 -12.05
C ILE A 11 -16.62 -1.01 -12.30
N ILE A 12 -17.82 -0.64 -11.86
CA ILE A 12 -18.35 0.73 -12.03
C ILE A 12 -17.44 1.74 -11.32
N LEU A 13 -17.04 1.47 -10.09
CA LEU A 13 -16.12 2.31 -9.33
C LEU A 13 -14.77 2.43 -10.03
N GLY A 14 -14.23 1.33 -10.55
CA GLY A 14 -12.99 1.35 -11.33
C GLY A 14 -13.08 2.21 -12.58
N LEU A 15 -14.19 2.13 -13.34
CA LEU A 15 -14.42 3.00 -14.51
C LEU A 15 -14.55 4.48 -14.11
N ILE A 16 -15.27 4.78 -13.02
CA ILE A 16 -15.41 6.15 -12.51
C ILE A 16 -14.05 6.72 -12.10
N VAL A 17 -13.25 5.92 -11.38
CA VAL A 17 -11.90 6.33 -10.95
C VAL A 17 -10.97 6.52 -12.16
N LEU A 18 -11.07 5.68 -13.19
CA LEU A 18 -10.30 5.90 -14.42
C LEU A 18 -10.70 7.18 -15.16
N ALA A 19 -12.00 7.50 -15.18
CA ALA A 19 -12.48 8.75 -15.78
C ALA A 19 -12.02 9.97 -14.96
N LEU A 20 -11.93 9.85 -13.63
CA LEU A 20 -11.57 10.93 -12.70
C LEU A 20 -10.50 10.45 -11.68
N PRO A 21 -9.23 10.26 -12.11
CA PRO A 21 -8.18 9.65 -11.28
C PRO A 21 -7.94 10.36 -9.95
N LEU A 22 -7.99 11.70 -9.97
CA LEU A 22 -7.76 12.51 -8.77
C LEU A 22 -8.88 12.32 -7.73
N LEU A 23 -10.14 12.16 -8.15
CA LEU A 23 -11.25 11.90 -7.21
C LEU A 23 -11.14 10.52 -6.57
N GLY A 24 -10.73 9.52 -7.35
CA GLY A 24 -10.46 8.18 -6.81
C GLY A 24 -9.33 8.19 -5.79
N LEU A 25 -8.24 8.88 -6.09
CA LEU A 25 -7.13 9.08 -5.17
C LEU A 25 -7.58 9.79 -3.88
N ILE A 26 -8.33 10.90 -3.98
CA ILE A 26 -8.83 11.62 -2.80
C ILE A 26 -9.65 10.69 -1.90
N THR A 27 -10.54 9.91 -2.50
CA THR A 27 -11.41 8.97 -1.77
C THR A 27 -10.57 7.94 -1.01
N ILE A 28 -9.63 7.27 -1.70
CA ILE A 28 -8.76 6.28 -1.07
C ILE A 28 -7.85 6.93 -0.03
N SER A 29 -7.30 8.11 -0.30
CA SER A 29 -6.43 8.85 0.63
C SER A 29 -7.17 9.15 1.94
N VAL A 30 -8.41 9.61 1.86
CA VAL A 30 -9.23 9.89 3.05
C VAL A 30 -9.56 8.60 3.80
N LEU A 31 -10.01 7.55 3.11
CA LEU A 31 -10.33 6.27 3.74
C LEU A 31 -9.10 5.63 4.41
N THR A 32 -7.96 5.62 3.74
CA THR A 32 -6.70 5.14 4.30
C THR A 32 -6.23 6.04 5.44
N GLY A 33 -6.36 7.36 5.32
CA GLY A 33 -6.04 8.30 6.39
C GLY A 33 -6.85 8.06 7.67
N PHE A 34 -8.16 7.80 7.53
CA PHE A 34 -9.01 7.39 8.66
C PHE A 34 -8.56 6.07 9.26
N ALA A 35 -8.31 5.05 8.44
CA ALA A 35 -7.84 3.75 8.91
C ALA A 35 -6.52 3.89 9.68
N VAL A 36 -5.56 4.63 9.15
CA VAL A 36 -4.25 4.87 9.77
C VAL A 36 -4.38 5.71 11.06
N ALA A 37 -5.27 6.70 11.10
CA ALA A 37 -5.54 7.46 12.31
C ALA A 37 -6.13 6.58 13.43
N ILE A 38 -7.08 5.70 13.10
CA ILE A 38 -7.65 4.73 14.05
C ILE A 38 -6.56 3.77 14.55
N LEU A 39 -5.69 3.27 13.66
CA LEU A 39 -4.54 2.46 14.06
C LEU A 39 -3.62 3.22 15.02
N GLY A 40 -3.36 4.51 14.76
CA GLY A 40 -2.54 5.35 15.64
C GLY A 40 -3.14 5.50 17.04
N ILE A 41 -4.45 5.72 17.14
CA ILE A 41 -5.16 5.75 18.43
C ILE A 41 -5.04 4.38 19.13
N GLY A 42 -5.23 3.29 18.39
CA GLY A 42 -5.09 1.93 18.92
C GLY A 42 -3.71 1.66 19.52
N LEU A 43 -2.64 2.02 18.80
CA LEU A 43 -1.26 1.87 19.26
C LEU A 43 -0.97 2.70 20.52
N ILE A 44 -1.51 3.91 20.63
CA ILE A 44 -1.36 4.72 21.85
C ILE A 44 -2.04 4.03 23.04
N ILE A 45 -3.25 3.49 22.84
CA ILE A 45 -3.98 2.76 23.89
C ILE A 45 -3.22 1.49 24.32
N PHE A 46 -2.68 0.72 23.37
CA PHE A 46 -1.87 -0.45 23.67
C PHE A 46 -0.58 -0.05 24.39
N GLY A 47 0.09 1.01 23.96
CA GLY A 47 1.34 1.44 24.59
C GLY A 47 1.19 1.82 26.05
N TYR A 48 0.09 2.46 26.44
CA TYR A 48 -0.22 2.70 27.86
C TYR A 48 -0.49 1.42 28.67
N ARG A 49 -1.06 0.39 28.04
CA ARG A 49 -1.29 -0.91 28.69
C ARG A 49 0.01 -1.67 28.86
N ASP A 50 0.82 -1.71 27.81
CA ASP A 50 2.03 -2.51 27.72
C ASP A 50 3.19 -1.89 28.51
N MET A 51 3.13 -0.59 28.81
CA MET A 51 4.04 0.06 29.76
C MET A 51 4.09 -0.62 31.14
N LYS A 52 3.02 -1.33 31.54
CA LYS A 52 2.99 -2.09 32.80
C LYS A 52 3.78 -3.40 32.72
N THR A 53 3.99 -3.93 31.52
CA THR A 53 4.70 -5.20 31.26
C THR A 53 6.13 -4.94 30.80
N SER A 54 6.31 -4.01 29.86
CA SER A 54 7.59 -3.57 29.35
C SER A 54 7.51 -2.09 28.99
N SER A 55 8.17 -1.24 29.78
CA SER A 55 8.23 0.19 29.50
C SER A 55 8.78 0.49 28.12
N ALA A 56 9.73 -0.30 27.63
CA ALA A 56 10.32 -0.14 26.30
C ALA A 56 9.30 -0.40 25.18
N LEU A 57 8.51 -1.47 25.29
CA LEU A 57 7.46 -1.78 24.32
C LEU A 57 6.38 -0.70 24.33
N GLY A 58 5.91 -0.31 25.51
CA GLY A 58 4.87 0.71 25.65
C GLY A 58 5.28 2.07 25.06
N ILE A 59 6.53 2.50 25.29
CA ILE A 59 7.06 3.74 24.69
C ILE A 59 7.12 3.66 23.17
N LEU A 60 7.57 2.52 22.62
CA LEU A 60 7.65 2.31 21.17
C LEU A 60 6.25 2.40 20.53
N GLU A 61 5.26 1.75 21.12
CA GLU A 61 3.88 1.76 20.62
C GLU A 61 3.26 3.16 20.66
N ILE A 62 3.51 3.94 21.72
CA ILE A 62 3.05 5.34 21.78
C ILE A 62 3.68 6.17 20.68
N ILE A 63 5.00 6.06 20.47
CA ILE A 63 5.71 6.81 19.41
C ILE A 63 5.16 6.45 18.03
N LEU A 64 5.05 5.15 17.74
CA LEU A 64 4.48 4.67 16.47
C LEU A 64 3.03 5.13 16.30
N GLY A 65 2.24 5.13 17.37
CA GLY A 65 0.87 5.60 17.35
C GLY A 65 0.74 7.09 17.06
N ILE A 66 1.62 7.92 17.62
CA ILE A 66 1.69 9.37 17.31
C ILE A 66 2.08 9.58 15.84
N ILE A 67 3.09 8.87 15.33
CA ILE A 67 3.51 8.96 13.92
C ILE A 67 2.35 8.55 13.01
N ALA A 68 1.68 7.44 13.32
CA ALA A 68 0.52 6.97 12.56
C ALA A 68 -0.62 7.99 12.59
N LEU A 69 -0.93 8.62 13.73
CA LEU A 69 -1.93 9.68 13.82
C LEU A 69 -1.59 10.88 12.92
N ILE A 70 -0.34 11.36 12.97
CA ILE A 70 0.10 12.49 12.16
C ILE A 70 0.00 12.15 10.67
N LEU A 71 0.46 10.97 10.27
CA LEU A 71 0.38 10.52 8.87
C LEU A 71 -1.08 10.32 8.42
N GLY A 72 -1.91 9.71 9.25
CA GLY A 72 -3.33 9.47 8.95
C GLY A 72 -4.09 10.78 8.74
N LEU A 73 -3.92 11.75 9.64
CA LEU A 73 -4.47 13.10 9.46
C LEU A 73 -3.86 13.81 8.24
N GLY A 74 -2.57 13.63 8.00
CA GLY A 74 -1.88 14.16 6.82
C GLY A 74 -2.48 13.65 5.51
N PHE A 75 -2.86 12.37 5.43
CA PHE A 75 -3.51 11.78 4.24
C PHE A 75 -4.93 12.30 4.04
N ILE A 76 -5.67 12.61 5.11
CA ILE A 76 -7.02 13.19 5.00
C ILE A 76 -6.93 14.63 4.44
N ILE A 77 -5.97 15.41 4.92
CA ILE A 77 -5.83 16.83 4.56
C ILE A 77 -5.17 17.01 3.19
N ASN A 78 -4.16 16.19 2.88
CA ASN A 78 -3.35 16.35 1.68
C ASN A 78 -3.13 14.99 0.96
N PRO A 79 -3.92 14.70 -0.09
CA PRO A 79 -3.76 13.50 -0.92
C PRO A 79 -2.40 13.37 -1.62
N VAL A 80 -1.65 14.47 -1.78
CA VAL A 80 -0.28 14.43 -2.31
C VAL A 80 0.68 13.78 -1.32
N LEU A 81 0.46 13.95 -0.01
CA LEU A 81 1.25 13.23 1.00
C LEU A 81 1.00 11.73 0.91
N PHE A 82 -0.23 11.32 0.63
CA PHE A 82 -0.56 9.91 0.42
C PHE A 82 0.15 9.34 -0.80
N SER A 83 0.15 10.04 -1.94
CA SER A 83 0.87 9.56 -3.14
C SER A 83 2.38 9.52 -2.93
N PHE A 84 2.95 10.51 -2.23
CA PHE A 84 4.36 10.52 -1.86
C PHE A 84 4.73 9.33 -0.98
N VAL A 85 3.97 9.08 0.10
CA VAL A 85 4.25 7.95 1.00
C VAL A 85 4.03 6.61 0.30
N ALA A 86 2.99 6.48 -0.54
CA ALA A 86 2.79 5.28 -1.36
C ALA A 86 3.97 5.03 -2.30
N GLY A 87 4.44 6.07 -3.00
CA GLY A 87 5.63 5.99 -3.86
C GLY A 87 6.88 5.61 -3.08
N LEU A 88 7.10 6.22 -1.90
CA LEU A 88 8.22 5.92 -1.01
C LEU A 88 8.20 4.45 -0.54
N LEU A 89 7.03 3.92 -0.16
CA LEU A 89 6.89 2.52 0.24
C LEU A 89 7.20 1.56 -0.92
N ILE A 90 6.75 1.89 -2.14
CA ILE A 90 7.07 1.10 -3.34
C ILE A 90 8.58 1.16 -3.63
N TYR A 91 9.22 2.32 -3.48
CA TYR A 91 10.67 2.46 -3.62
C TYR A 91 11.43 1.60 -2.61
N ILE A 92 11.04 1.65 -1.34
CA ILE A 92 11.66 0.85 -0.28
C ILE A 92 11.50 -0.64 -0.59
N ALA A 93 10.29 -1.08 -0.96
CA ALA A 93 10.04 -2.46 -1.37
C ALA A 93 10.90 -2.87 -2.58
N GLY A 94 11.01 -2.00 -3.59
CA GLY A 94 11.87 -2.22 -4.75
C GLY A 94 13.34 -2.36 -4.39
N LEU A 95 13.85 -1.53 -3.47
CA LEU A 95 15.22 -1.64 -2.97
C LEU A 95 15.45 -2.97 -2.25
N PHE A 96 14.53 -3.39 -1.37
CA PHE A 96 14.62 -4.68 -0.71
C PHE A 96 14.62 -5.84 -1.73
N LEU A 97 13.77 -5.79 -2.76
CA LEU A 97 13.74 -6.80 -3.83
C LEU A 97 15.02 -6.82 -4.66
N VAL A 98 15.62 -5.66 -4.93
CA VAL A 98 16.93 -5.59 -5.59
C VAL A 98 18.00 -6.28 -4.73
N ILE A 99 18.04 -5.97 -3.44
CA ILE A 99 19.01 -6.58 -2.51
C ILE A 99 18.81 -8.09 -2.43
N THR A 100 17.59 -8.56 -2.22
CA THR A 100 17.30 -10.00 -2.12
C THR A 100 17.55 -10.72 -3.45
N GLY A 101 17.24 -10.08 -4.58
CA GLY A 101 17.55 -10.60 -5.91
C GLY A 101 19.05 -10.77 -6.13
N LEU A 102 19.85 -9.76 -5.77
CA LEU A 102 21.32 -9.85 -5.84
C LEU A 102 21.85 -10.97 -4.94
N VAL A 103 21.38 -11.07 -3.70
CA VAL A 103 21.76 -12.17 -2.79
C VAL A 103 21.41 -13.53 -3.40
N GLY A 104 20.21 -13.68 -3.98
CA GLY A 104 19.81 -14.92 -4.65
C GLY A 104 20.70 -15.30 -5.84
N ILE A 105 21.18 -14.32 -6.61
CA ILE A 105 22.08 -14.56 -7.74
C ILE A 105 23.47 -15.02 -7.28
N PHE A 106 23.99 -14.42 -6.20
CA PHE A 106 25.36 -14.70 -5.74
C PHE A 106 25.44 -15.87 -4.75
N ALA A 107 24.41 -16.12 -3.95
CA ALA A 107 24.42 -17.14 -2.91
C ALA A 107 23.91 -18.52 -3.37
N MET A 108 23.11 -18.59 -4.45
CA MET A 108 22.44 -19.83 -4.86
C MET A 108 23.00 -20.43 -6.15
N LYS A 109 22.96 -21.76 -6.26
CA LYS A 109 23.37 -22.53 -7.46
C LYS A 109 22.15 -23.16 -8.15
N GLY A 110 22.21 -23.29 -9.48
CA GLY A 110 21.16 -23.97 -10.26
C GLY A 110 19.88 -23.15 -10.44
N GLU A 111 18.72 -23.81 -10.49
CA GLU A 111 17.39 -23.20 -10.72
C GLU A 111 17.06 -22.05 -9.75
N THR A 112 17.50 -22.16 -8.49
CA THR A 112 17.24 -21.13 -7.48
C THR A 112 17.92 -19.80 -7.78
N ARG A 113 18.97 -19.80 -8.63
CA ARG A 113 19.61 -18.58 -9.13
C ARG A 113 18.69 -17.77 -10.03
N TRP A 114 17.86 -18.44 -10.85
CA TRP A 114 16.91 -17.77 -11.74
C TRP A 114 15.81 -17.04 -10.97
N ASN A 115 15.40 -17.57 -9.81
CA ASN A 115 14.49 -16.85 -8.91
C ASN A 115 15.13 -15.53 -8.42
N GLY A 116 16.44 -15.51 -8.17
CA GLY A 116 17.16 -14.27 -7.84
C GLY A 116 17.12 -13.24 -8.97
N VAL A 117 17.29 -13.67 -10.22
CA VAL A 117 17.19 -12.81 -11.40
C VAL A 117 15.77 -12.25 -11.57
N ILE A 118 14.74 -13.10 -11.46
CA ILE A 118 13.34 -12.66 -11.53
C ILE A 118 13.04 -11.63 -10.44
N THR A 119 13.47 -11.90 -9.20
CA THR A 119 13.27 -11.00 -8.05
C THR A 119 13.97 -9.66 -8.27
N LEU A 120 15.20 -9.67 -8.81
CA LEU A 120 15.93 -8.44 -9.16
C LEU A 120 15.18 -7.62 -10.21
N VAL A 121 14.70 -8.26 -11.28
CA VAL A 121 13.94 -7.58 -12.34
C VAL A 121 12.65 -6.97 -11.78
N ILE A 122 11.91 -7.70 -10.95
CA ILE A 122 10.73 -7.16 -10.27
C ILE A 122 11.10 -5.98 -9.39
N GLY A 123 12.20 -6.06 -8.63
CA GLY A 123 12.70 -4.96 -7.81
C GLY A 123 13.00 -3.70 -8.61
N LEU A 124 13.65 -3.84 -9.77
CA LEU A 124 13.91 -2.73 -10.69
C LEU A 124 12.61 -2.12 -11.25
N ILE A 125 11.62 -2.95 -11.60
CA ILE A 125 10.28 -2.48 -12.00
C ILE A 125 9.63 -1.69 -10.86
N TYR A 126 9.74 -2.14 -9.62
CA TYR A 126 9.21 -1.43 -8.46
C TYR A 126 9.87 -0.06 -8.29
N LEU A 127 11.19 0.08 -8.49
CA LEU A 127 11.84 1.39 -8.44
C LEU A 127 11.28 2.36 -9.50
N LEU A 128 10.98 1.87 -10.71
CA LEU A 128 10.35 2.68 -11.75
C LEU A 128 8.89 3.03 -11.40
N LEU A 129 8.14 2.07 -10.84
CA LEU A 129 6.76 2.30 -10.41
C LEU A 129 6.68 3.28 -9.24
N GLY A 130 7.64 3.27 -8.31
CA GLY A 130 7.72 4.22 -7.21
C GLY A 130 7.79 5.67 -7.70
N TYR A 131 8.55 5.92 -8.77
CA TYR A 131 8.60 7.22 -9.43
C TYR A 131 7.23 7.62 -9.98
N LEU A 132 6.59 6.71 -10.70
CA LEU A 132 5.31 6.94 -11.36
C LEU A 132 4.20 7.21 -10.34
N VAL A 133 4.11 6.39 -9.29
CA VAL A 133 3.10 6.45 -8.23
C VAL A 133 3.26 7.69 -7.34
N SER A 134 4.47 8.24 -7.24
CA SER A 134 4.68 9.51 -6.54
C SER A 134 3.85 10.66 -7.13
N ASN A 135 3.48 10.58 -8.42
CA ASN A 135 2.52 11.48 -9.03
C ASN A 135 1.07 11.06 -8.67
N PRO A 136 0.28 11.94 -8.03
CA PRO A 136 -1.11 11.67 -7.63
C PRO A 136 -2.00 11.17 -8.77
N PHE A 137 -1.79 11.66 -9.98
CA PHE A 137 -2.60 11.30 -11.15
C PHE A 137 -2.41 9.82 -11.53
N TYR A 138 -1.15 9.36 -11.62
CA TYR A 138 -0.86 7.98 -12.01
C TYR A 138 -1.24 6.98 -10.91
N LEU A 139 -1.10 7.35 -9.64
CA LEU A 139 -1.61 6.52 -8.54
C LEU A 139 -3.14 6.38 -8.61
N GLY A 140 -3.86 7.46 -8.93
CA GLY A 140 -5.31 7.41 -9.17
C GLY A 140 -5.69 6.45 -10.31
N ILE A 141 -4.95 6.47 -11.43
CA ILE A 141 -5.13 5.51 -12.53
C ILE A 141 -4.89 4.09 -12.05
N LEU A 142 -3.81 3.84 -11.30
CA LEU A 142 -3.46 2.51 -10.81
C LEU A 142 -4.53 1.96 -9.88
N ILE A 143 -5.12 2.81 -9.01
CA ILE A 143 -6.26 2.46 -8.16
C ILE A 143 -7.47 2.09 -9.02
N GLY A 144 -7.78 2.86 -10.08
CA GLY A 144 -8.88 2.57 -10.99
C GLY A 144 -8.71 1.23 -11.72
N ILE A 145 -7.53 0.97 -12.28
CA ILE A 145 -7.18 -0.31 -12.90
C ILE A 145 -7.33 -1.44 -11.88
N TRP A 146 -6.82 -1.26 -10.66
CA TRP A 146 -6.91 -2.26 -9.60
C TRP A 146 -8.37 -2.62 -9.28
N LEU A 147 -9.23 -1.62 -9.09
CA LEU A 147 -10.67 -1.84 -8.83
C LEU A 147 -11.36 -2.59 -9.97
N LEU A 148 -11.04 -2.25 -11.23
CA LEU A 148 -11.54 -2.99 -12.39
C LEU A 148 -11.10 -4.44 -12.39
N LEU A 149 -9.81 -4.70 -12.20
CA LEU A 149 -9.25 -6.05 -12.21
C LEU A 149 -9.88 -6.89 -11.11
N VAL A 150 -9.98 -6.36 -9.89
CA VAL A 150 -10.62 -7.06 -8.77
C VAL A 150 -12.09 -7.33 -9.07
N GLY A 151 -12.83 -6.34 -9.60
CA GLY A 151 -14.22 -6.53 -9.99
C GLY A 151 -14.41 -7.63 -11.04
N ILE A 152 -13.55 -7.69 -12.05
CA ILE A 152 -13.57 -8.74 -13.09
C ILE A 152 -13.22 -10.11 -12.47
N MET A 153 -12.19 -10.19 -11.62
CA MET A 153 -11.82 -11.44 -10.96
C MET A 153 -12.96 -12.00 -10.10
N VAL A 154 -13.61 -11.16 -9.30
CA VAL A 154 -14.75 -11.57 -8.45
C VAL A 154 -15.95 -12.02 -9.30
N LEU A 155 -16.17 -11.39 -10.47
CA LEU A 155 -17.21 -11.81 -11.41
C LEU A 155 -16.93 -13.21 -11.98
N LEU A 156 -15.67 -13.49 -12.33
CA LEU A 156 -15.24 -14.72 -12.98
C LEU A 156 -15.01 -15.89 -12.01
N GLN A 157 -14.84 -15.61 -10.72
CA GLN A 157 -14.63 -16.62 -9.70
C GLN A 157 -15.86 -17.54 -9.61
N LYS A 158 -15.74 -18.80 -10.03
CA LYS A 158 -16.74 -19.83 -9.73
C LYS A 158 -16.72 -20.14 -8.22
N GLU A 159 -17.88 -20.46 -7.66
CA GLU A 159 -18.04 -20.81 -6.24
C GLU A 159 -17.07 -21.89 -5.79
#